data_AF-A0AAD4WUM2-F1
#
_entry.id   AF-A0AAD4WUM2-F1
#
_cell.length_a   1.000
_cell.length_b   1.000
_cell.length_c   1.000
_cell.angle_alpha   90.00
_cell.angle_beta   90.00
_cell.angle_gamma   90.00
#
_symmetry.space_group_name_H-M   'P 1'
#
loop_
_entity.id
_entity.type
_entity.pdbx_description
1 polymer ?
#
loop_
_entity_poly.entity_id
_entity_poly.type
_entity_poly.pdbx_seq_one_letter_code
_entity_poly.pdbx_strand_id
1 'polypeptide(L)'
;MEQNLKLTNSDGEMLNDPSRFRRLVGRLINLTITRLEITYAVNILSQFTHQPKEPHLDAALRILRYLKGSPGQGLLFSLNSKLPLIGYCESNWANRPMTKRSTSGYCVFLGIHLSPKTKKQKTVSRSSAEAEYRSMATATCELTWLRYLLKDLQVTNLGPAKLFCDNQVALHIAANPVYRKRTKHIESDCHVVREKIQAGQIATSFVPSVS
;
A
#
# COMPACT_ATOMS: atom_id res chain seq x y z
N MET A 1 -12.81 -10.58 8.68
CA MET A 1 -13.05 -9.24 9.26
C MET A 1 -14.02 -8.55 8.32
N GLU A 2 -15.16 -8.05 8.78
CA GLU A 2 -16.14 -7.42 7.87
C GLU A 2 -15.51 -6.19 7.20
N GLN A 3 -15.49 -6.18 5.87
CA GLN A 3 -14.88 -5.11 5.06
C GLN A 3 -15.65 -3.77 5.12
N ASN A 4 -16.72 -3.66 5.91
CA ASN A 4 -17.68 -2.54 5.85
C ASN A 4 -18.12 -2.00 7.22
N LEU A 5 -17.30 -2.15 8.28
CA LEU A 5 -17.63 -1.58 9.59
C LEU A 5 -17.45 -0.04 9.55
N LYS A 6 -18.55 0.69 9.29
CA LYS A 6 -18.58 2.16 9.30
C LYS A 6 -18.60 2.66 10.74
N LEU A 7 -17.44 2.82 11.35
CA LEU A 7 -17.31 3.53 12.62
C LEU A 7 -17.51 5.03 12.36
N THR A 8 -18.42 5.67 13.12
CA THR A 8 -18.71 7.11 13.00
C THR A 8 -18.36 7.85 14.29
N ASN A 9 -18.10 9.15 14.18
CA ASN A 9 -17.84 10.01 15.35
C ASN A 9 -19.08 10.21 16.24
N SER A 10 -20.27 9.93 15.73
CA SER A 10 -21.55 10.23 16.37
C SER A 10 -22.12 9.05 17.16
N ASP A 11 -21.70 7.81 16.88
CA ASP A 11 -22.29 6.62 17.50
C ASP A 11 -21.69 6.31 18.87
N GLY A 12 -22.55 6.20 19.89
CA GLY A 12 -22.21 5.72 21.23
C GLY A 12 -21.69 6.79 22.21
N GLU A 13 -21.60 6.37 23.47
CA GLU A 13 -21.10 7.17 24.59
C GLU A 13 -19.58 7.31 24.56
N MET A 14 -19.08 8.43 25.09
CA MET A 14 -17.65 8.66 25.26
C MET A 14 -17.09 7.71 26.31
N LEU A 15 -15.88 7.20 26.06
CA LEU A 15 -15.20 6.35 27.03
C LEU A 15 -14.77 7.15 28.26
N ASN A 16 -15.09 6.63 29.46
CA ASN A 16 -14.67 7.22 30.73
C ASN A 16 -13.15 7.26 30.90
N ASP A 17 -12.42 6.23 30.43
CA ASP A 17 -10.96 6.22 30.37
C ASP A 17 -10.45 6.05 28.93
N PRO A 18 -10.13 7.14 28.22
CA PRO A 18 -9.57 7.07 26.87
C PRO A 18 -8.15 6.47 26.85
N SER A 19 -7.45 6.43 27.99
CA SER A 19 -6.07 5.92 28.09
C SER A 19 -5.98 4.43 27.80
N ARG A 20 -6.99 3.65 28.20
CA ARG A 20 -7.09 2.23 27.87
C ARG A 20 -7.15 1.99 26.36
N PHE A 21 -8.00 2.75 25.67
CA PHE A 21 -8.14 2.67 24.21
C PHE A 21 -6.84 3.07 23.50
N ARG A 22 -6.26 4.22 23.87
CA ARG A 22 -5.01 4.74 23.26
C ARG A 22 -3.85 3.75 23.40
N ARG A 23 -3.66 3.15 24.59
CA ARG A 23 -2.62 2.13 24.82
C ARG A 23 -2.85 0.88 23.97
N LEU A 24 -4.10 0.43 23.86
CA LEU A 24 -4.44 -0.74 23.06
C LEU A 24 -4.15 -0.49 21.57
N VAL A 25 -4.63 0.63 21.02
CA VAL A 25 -4.38 1.01 19.62
C VAL A 25 -2.88 1.15 19.36
N GLY A 26 -2.11 1.76 20.26
CA GLY A 26 -0.65 1.86 20.14
C GLY A 26 0.04 0.49 20.02
N ARG A 27 -0.36 -0.48 20.84
CA ARG A 27 0.15 -1.86 20.75
C ARG A 27 -0.27 -2.56 19.45
N LEU A 28 -1.50 -2.34 19.01
CA LEU A 28 -2.00 -2.88 17.75
C LEU A 28 -1.26 -2.29 16.55
N ILE A 29 -0.91 -0.99 16.58
CA ILE A 29 -0.06 -0.35 15.55
C ILE A 29 1.29 -1.04 15.47
N ASN A 30 1.92 -1.38 16.60
CA ASN A 30 3.17 -2.12 16.57
C ASN A 30 3.01 -3.53 15.97
N LEU A 31 1.90 -4.20 16.26
CA LEU A 31 1.60 -5.53 15.74
C LEU A 31 1.38 -5.56 14.22
N THR A 32 0.97 -4.45 13.58
CA THR A 32 0.77 -4.43 12.12
C THR A 32 2.06 -4.72 11.34
N ILE A 33 3.23 -4.53 11.95
CA ILE A 33 4.54 -4.85 11.35
C ILE A 33 4.63 -6.34 10.98
N THR A 34 4.05 -7.24 11.79
CA THR A 34 4.09 -8.69 11.57
C THR A 34 2.72 -9.30 11.22
N ARG A 35 1.63 -8.55 11.49
CA ARG A 35 0.23 -8.95 11.27
C ARG A 35 -0.46 -7.96 10.33
N LEU A 36 -0.17 -8.08 9.04
CA LEU A 36 -0.63 -7.10 8.06
C LEU A 36 -2.14 -7.15 7.79
N GLU A 37 -2.79 -8.28 8.09
CA GLU A 37 -4.22 -8.46 7.91
C GLU A 37 -5.07 -7.58 8.83
N ILE A 38 -4.51 -7.09 9.94
CA ILE A 38 -5.20 -6.16 10.86
C ILE A 38 -4.95 -4.68 10.51
N THR A 39 -4.01 -4.38 9.60
CA THR A 39 -3.54 -3.00 9.32
C THR A 39 -4.68 -2.04 9.00
N TYR A 40 -5.63 -2.47 8.17
CA TYR A 40 -6.76 -1.64 7.77
C TYR A 40 -7.63 -1.25 8.97
N ALA A 41 -8.03 -2.23 9.79
CA ALA A 41 -8.87 -1.99 10.95
C ALA A 41 -8.16 -1.13 12.01
N VAL A 42 -6.86 -1.37 12.24
CA VAL A 42 -6.05 -0.56 13.16
C VAL A 42 -5.91 0.88 12.66
N ASN A 43 -5.72 1.10 11.36
CA ASN A 43 -5.64 2.43 10.77
C ASN A 43 -6.95 3.21 10.95
N ILE A 44 -8.11 2.55 10.81
CA ILE A 44 -9.42 3.17 11.11
C ILE A 44 -9.48 3.56 12.59
N LEU A 45 -9.17 2.65 13.52
CA LEU A 45 -9.24 2.91 14.96
C LEU A 45 -8.30 4.05 15.40
N SER A 46 -7.14 4.19 14.74
CA SER A 46 -6.17 5.25 15.05
C SER A 46 -6.73 6.67 14.85
N GLN A 47 -7.73 6.83 13.98
CA GLN A 47 -8.38 8.12 13.70
C GLN A 47 -9.23 8.62 14.88
N PHE A 48 -9.68 7.71 15.76
CA PHE A 48 -10.56 8.03 16.90
C PHE A 48 -9.80 8.15 18.24
N THR A 49 -8.47 8.24 18.20
CA THR A 49 -7.63 8.31 19.43
C THR A 49 -7.85 9.57 20.26
N HIS A 50 -8.31 10.66 19.63
CA HIS A 50 -8.60 11.92 20.32
C HIS A 50 -9.83 11.81 21.23
N GLN A 51 -10.95 11.34 20.69
CA GLN A 51 -12.24 11.15 21.38
C GLN A 51 -12.78 9.73 21.12
N PRO A 52 -12.26 8.71 21.82
CA PRO A 52 -12.71 7.35 21.62
C PRO A 52 -14.06 7.13 22.33
N LYS A 53 -14.84 6.18 21.80
CA LYS A 53 -16.20 5.85 22.24
C LYS A 53 -16.34 4.34 22.42
N GLU A 54 -17.39 3.90 23.10
CA GLU A 54 -17.63 2.47 23.36
C GLU A 54 -17.55 1.59 22.08
N PRO A 55 -18.19 1.96 20.95
CA PRO A 55 -18.07 1.17 19.71
C PRO A 55 -16.64 1.05 19.18
N HIS A 56 -15.80 2.06 19.39
CA HIS A 56 -14.39 2.02 19.01
C HIS A 56 -13.62 1.01 19.86
N LEU A 57 -13.90 0.96 21.17
CA LEU A 57 -13.28 -0.01 22.06
C LEU A 57 -13.72 -1.43 21.72
N ASP A 58 -15.01 -1.66 21.45
CA ASP A 58 -15.53 -2.96 21.04
C ASP A 58 -14.89 -3.47 19.75
N ALA A 59 -14.71 -2.59 18.76
CA ALA A 59 -13.99 -2.91 17.54
C ALA A 59 -12.53 -3.28 17.81
N ALA A 60 -11.83 -2.55 18.69
CA ALA A 60 -10.46 -2.88 19.11
C ALA A 60 -10.39 -4.25 19.82
N LEU A 61 -11.35 -4.56 20.68
CA LEU A 61 -11.46 -5.86 21.35
C LEU A 61 -11.80 -6.99 20.37
N ARG A 62 -12.53 -6.71 19.29
CA ARG A 62 -12.77 -7.68 18.20
C ARG A 62 -11.47 -8.05 17.48
N ILE A 63 -10.57 -7.08 17.25
CA ILE A 63 -9.23 -7.37 16.71
C ILE A 63 -8.45 -8.27 17.68
N LEU A 64 -8.47 -7.99 18.99
CA LEU A 64 -7.81 -8.86 19.97
C LEU A 64 -8.35 -10.28 19.98
N ARG A 65 -9.69 -10.45 19.92
CA ARG A 65 -10.31 -11.78 19.83
C ARG A 65 -9.86 -12.54 18.59
N TYR A 66 -9.77 -11.84 17.45
CA TYR A 66 -9.24 -12.41 16.21
C TYR A 66 -7.77 -12.85 16.37
N LEU A 67 -6.90 -11.98 16.91
CA LEU A 67 -5.49 -12.29 17.13
C LEU A 67 -5.29 -13.47 18.09
N LYS A 68 -6.13 -13.60 19.13
CA LYS A 68 -6.11 -14.72 20.08
C LYS A 68 -6.44 -16.05 19.40
N GLY A 69 -7.24 -16.05 18.32
CA GLY A 69 -7.59 -17.25 17.57
C GLY A 69 -6.44 -17.83 16.74
N SER A 70 -5.42 -17.03 16.40
CA SER A 70 -4.27 -17.47 15.60
C SER A 70 -2.94 -16.86 16.07
N PRO A 71 -2.46 -17.18 17.28
CA PRO A 71 -1.26 -16.56 17.84
C PRO A 71 0.03 -16.89 17.05
N GLY A 72 0.09 -18.06 16.43
CA GLY A 72 1.25 -18.49 15.62
C GLY A 72 1.25 -17.98 14.16
N GLN A 73 0.22 -17.26 13.74
CA GLN A 73 0.14 -16.72 12.39
C GLN A 73 0.93 -15.41 12.29
N GLY A 74 1.83 -15.30 11.31
CA GLY A 74 2.67 -14.13 11.09
C GLY A 74 3.66 -14.35 9.94
N LEU A 75 4.57 -13.39 9.74
CA LEU A 75 5.64 -13.49 8.74
C LEU A 75 6.84 -14.29 9.29
N LEU A 76 7.29 -15.32 8.58
CA LEU A 76 8.40 -16.22 8.99
C LEU A 76 9.71 -15.85 8.30
N PHE A 77 10.55 -15.01 8.90
CA PHE A 77 11.83 -14.58 8.32
C PHE A 77 12.88 -15.69 8.36
N SER A 78 12.98 -16.46 7.28
CA SER A 78 13.97 -17.52 7.13
C SER A 78 15.35 -16.96 6.74
N LEU A 79 16.40 -17.45 7.40
CA LEU A 79 17.81 -17.08 7.16
C LEU A 79 18.25 -17.34 5.70
N ASN A 80 17.68 -18.35 5.05
CA ASN A 80 18.05 -18.76 3.69
C ASN A 80 17.08 -18.23 2.62
N SER A 81 16.26 -17.22 2.94
CA SER A 81 15.33 -16.66 1.98
C SER A 81 16.07 -15.78 0.97
N LYS A 82 15.78 -15.98 -0.32
CA LYS A 82 16.14 -15.00 -1.35
C LYS A 82 15.44 -13.68 -1.01
N LEU A 83 16.07 -12.56 -1.31
CA LEU A 83 15.53 -11.21 -1.11
C LEU A 83 15.08 -10.59 -2.45
N PRO A 84 14.14 -11.20 -3.21
CA PRO A 84 13.59 -10.54 -4.38
C PRO A 84 12.87 -9.27 -3.93
N LEU A 85 13.12 -8.20 -4.66
CA LEU A 85 12.40 -6.94 -4.49
C LEU A 85 11.22 -6.93 -5.47
N ILE A 86 10.01 -6.98 -4.93
CA ILE A 86 8.77 -7.09 -5.70
C ILE A 86 7.84 -5.95 -5.29
N GLY A 87 7.28 -5.22 -6.24
CA GLY A 87 6.24 -4.23 -6.04
C GLY A 87 4.94 -4.66 -6.70
N TYR A 88 3.81 -4.28 -6.10
CA TYR A 88 2.48 -4.30 -6.69
C TYR A 88 1.97 -2.87 -6.68
N CYS A 89 1.38 -2.41 -7.77
CA CYS A 89 0.67 -1.14 -7.80
C CYS A 89 -0.79 -1.37 -8.17
N GLU A 90 -1.66 -0.59 -7.53
CA GLU A 90 -3.10 -0.59 -7.71
C GLU A 90 -3.62 0.84 -7.54
N SER A 91 -4.76 1.16 -8.13
CA SER A 91 -5.40 2.45 -7.95
C SER A 91 -6.92 2.34 -7.92
N ASN A 92 -7.52 3.00 -6.94
CA ASN A 92 -8.96 3.18 -6.89
C ASN A 92 -9.32 4.50 -7.59
N TRP A 93 -9.71 4.40 -8.87
CA TRP A 93 -10.03 5.55 -9.71
C TRP A 93 -11.28 6.30 -9.23
N ALA A 94 -11.18 7.62 -9.12
CA ALA A 94 -12.30 8.54 -8.82
C ALA A 94 -13.18 8.18 -7.59
N ASN A 95 -12.69 7.35 -6.68
CA ASN A 95 -13.45 6.77 -5.56
C ASN A 95 -13.80 7.77 -4.43
N ARG A 96 -13.44 9.06 -4.59
CA ARG A 96 -13.74 10.11 -3.60
C ARG A 96 -14.88 11.01 -4.11
N PRO A 97 -16.05 11.07 -3.45
CA PRO A 97 -17.21 11.81 -3.94
C PRO A 97 -16.96 13.32 -4.17
N MET A 98 -16.32 14.01 -3.23
CA MET A 98 -16.11 15.47 -3.30
C MET A 98 -14.93 15.90 -4.18
N THR A 99 -13.83 15.14 -4.19
CA THR A 99 -12.59 15.58 -4.88
C THR A 99 -12.37 14.87 -6.21
N LYS A 100 -13.08 13.77 -6.47
CA LYS A 100 -12.88 12.85 -7.61
C LYS A 100 -11.42 12.38 -7.77
N ARG A 101 -10.59 12.52 -6.74
CA ARG A 101 -9.19 12.08 -6.74
C ARG A 101 -9.11 10.58 -6.55
N SER A 102 -8.27 9.93 -7.33
CA SER A 102 -7.95 8.52 -7.17
C SER A 102 -7.08 8.29 -5.94
N THR A 103 -7.15 7.09 -5.38
CA THR A 103 -6.22 6.64 -4.32
C THR A 103 -5.26 5.63 -4.92
N SER A 104 -3.97 5.94 -4.89
CA SER A 104 -2.91 5.00 -5.28
C SER A 104 -2.58 4.08 -4.11
N GLY A 105 -2.62 2.78 -4.34
CA GLY A 105 -2.06 1.77 -3.45
C GLY A 105 -0.82 1.18 -4.10
N TYR A 106 0.20 0.92 -3.29
CA TYR A 106 1.26 0.01 -3.71
C TYR A 106 1.73 -0.83 -2.52
N CYS A 107 2.27 -1.99 -2.84
CA CYS A 107 2.77 -2.95 -1.88
C CYS A 107 4.17 -3.33 -2.30
N VAL A 108 5.17 -3.15 -1.42
CA VAL A 108 6.53 -3.62 -1.70
C VAL A 108 6.87 -4.80 -0.81
N PHE A 109 7.42 -5.82 -1.41
CA PHE A 109 7.94 -7.02 -0.78
C PHE A 109 9.46 -7.06 -0.93
N LEU A 110 10.16 -7.26 0.19
CA LEU A 110 11.56 -7.65 0.20
C LEU A 110 11.64 -9.06 0.78
N GLY A 111 11.77 -10.07 -0.09
CA GLY A 111 11.52 -11.45 0.31
C GLY A 111 10.07 -11.62 0.77
N ILE A 112 9.88 -11.94 2.04
CA ILE A 112 8.54 -12.07 2.64
C ILE A 112 8.11 -10.83 3.43
N HIS A 113 9.00 -9.85 3.62
CA HIS A 113 8.67 -8.62 4.33
C HIS A 113 7.76 -7.79 3.45
N LEU A 114 6.54 -7.55 3.89
CA LEU A 114 5.55 -6.77 3.14
C LEU A 114 5.36 -5.38 3.75
N SER A 115 5.51 -4.35 2.92
CA SER A 115 5.32 -2.95 3.26
C SER A 115 4.19 -2.36 2.40
N PRO A 116 2.91 -2.50 2.81
CA PRO A 116 1.81 -1.87 2.11
C PRO A 116 1.84 -0.36 2.37
N LYS A 117 1.72 0.43 1.32
CA LYS A 117 1.56 1.87 1.40
C LYS A 117 0.38 2.30 0.54
N THR A 118 -0.50 3.10 1.13
CA THR A 118 -1.61 3.72 0.42
C THR A 118 -1.46 5.23 0.48
N LYS A 119 -1.59 5.90 -0.65
CA LYS A 119 -1.39 7.34 -0.78
C LYS A 119 -2.43 7.93 -1.72
N LYS A 120 -3.04 9.04 -1.29
CA LYS A 120 -3.95 9.81 -2.16
C LYS A 120 -3.15 10.45 -3.30
N GLN A 121 -3.67 10.39 -4.52
CA GLN A 121 -3.06 11.13 -5.63
C GLN A 121 -3.25 12.63 -5.41
N LYS A 122 -2.19 13.40 -5.66
CA LYS A 122 -2.23 14.88 -5.53
C LYS A 122 -3.11 15.49 -6.61
N THR A 123 -3.08 14.90 -7.80
CA THR A 123 -3.79 15.33 -9.01
C THR A 123 -4.94 14.38 -9.33
N VAL A 124 -6.01 14.90 -9.92
CA VAL A 124 -7.13 14.09 -10.42
C VAL A 124 -6.67 13.37 -11.69
N SER A 125 -7.02 12.09 -11.80
CA SER A 125 -6.71 11.26 -12.98
C SER A 125 -7.92 11.18 -13.89
N ARG A 126 -7.72 11.38 -15.19
CA ARG A 126 -8.81 11.44 -16.18
C ARG A 126 -9.23 10.06 -16.70
N SER A 127 -8.46 9.02 -16.40
CA SER A 127 -8.80 7.62 -16.70
C SER A 127 -8.25 6.68 -15.62
N SER A 128 -8.76 5.44 -15.59
CA SER A 128 -8.20 4.38 -14.75
C SER A 128 -6.74 4.08 -15.10
N ALA A 129 -6.40 4.02 -16.40
CA ALA A 129 -5.02 3.81 -16.85
C ALA A 129 -4.07 4.91 -16.37
N GLU A 130 -4.50 6.18 -16.35
CA GLU A 130 -3.70 7.27 -15.80
C GLU A 130 -3.52 7.13 -14.28
N ALA A 131 -4.58 6.76 -13.57
CA ALA A 131 -4.52 6.54 -12.12
C ALA A 131 -3.56 5.40 -11.78
N GLU A 132 -3.62 4.29 -12.52
CA GLU A 132 -2.73 3.15 -12.35
C GLU A 132 -1.30 3.51 -12.68
N TYR A 133 -1.07 4.23 -13.78
CA TYR A 133 0.27 4.64 -14.17
C TYR A 133 0.92 5.55 -13.13
N ARG A 134 0.17 6.48 -12.52
CA ARG A 134 0.65 7.29 -11.39
C ARG A 134 0.98 6.44 -10.16
N SER A 135 0.20 5.39 -9.91
CA SER A 135 0.49 4.42 -8.86
C SER A 135 1.80 3.68 -9.14
N MET A 136 1.98 3.22 -10.39
CA MET A 136 3.18 2.57 -10.89
C MET A 136 4.42 3.47 -10.77
N ALA A 137 4.31 4.76 -11.11
CA ALA A 137 5.40 5.72 -10.96
C ALA A 137 5.81 5.91 -9.49
N THR A 138 4.83 6.00 -8.59
CA THR A 138 5.10 6.09 -7.15
C THR A 138 5.79 4.82 -6.63
N ALA A 139 5.30 3.65 -7.03
CA ALA A 139 5.92 2.36 -6.68
C ALA A 139 7.34 2.24 -7.24
N THR A 140 7.58 2.72 -8.46
CA THR A 140 8.89 2.75 -9.13
C THR A 140 9.89 3.58 -8.33
N CYS A 141 9.52 4.78 -7.86
CA CYS A 141 10.38 5.60 -7.01
C CYS A 141 10.77 4.88 -5.72
N GLU A 142 9.83 4.21 -5.08
CA GLU A 142 10.05 3.53 -3.80
C GLU A 142 10.89 2.27 -3.97
N LEU A 143 10.65 1.49 -5.02
CA LEU A 143 11.52 0.36 -5.39
C LEU A 143 12.94 0.85 -5.69
N THR A 144 13.08 1.94 -6.44
CA THR A 144 14.39 2.52 -6.75
C THR A 144 15.13 2.97 -5.49
N TRP A 145 14.44 3.66 -4.57
CA TRP A 145 15.01 4.05 -3.29
C TRP A 145 15.45 2.85 -2.45
N LEU A 146 14.61 1.81 -2.35
CA LEU A 146 14.96 0.58 -1.64
C LEU A 146 16.17 -0.14 -2.27
N ARG A 147 16.29 -0.14 -3.60
CA ARG A 147 17.47 -0.69 -4.27
C ARG A 147 18.75 0.05 -3.87
N TYR A 148 18.71 1.38 -3.82
CA TYR A 148 19.86 2.16 -3.37
C TYR A 148 20.18 1.88 -1.91
N LEU A 149 19.18 1.87 -1.03
CA LEU A 149 19.37 1.53 0.37
C LEU A 149 20.00 0.14 0.55
N LEU A 150 19.50 -0.87 -0.16
CA LEU A 150 20.05 -2.23 -0.08
C LEU A 150 21.47 -2.31 -0.61
N LYS A 151 21.80 -1.53 -1.65
CA LYS A 151 23.17 -1.42 -2.16
C LYS A 151 24.11 -0.81 -1.11
N ASP A 152 23.66 0.24 -0.41
CA ASP A 152 24.43 0.88 0.66
C ASP A 152 24.63 -0.07 1.86
N LEU A 153 23.64 -0.93 2.13
CA LEU A 153 23.72 -2.04 3.10
C LEU A 153 24.53 -3.25 2.58
N GLN A 154 25.27 -3.10 1.49
CA GLN A 154 26.15 -4.12 0.89
C GLN A 154 25.43 -5.38 0.40
N VAL A 155 24.11 -5.30 0.12
CA VAL A 155 23.37 -6.39 -0.52
C VAL A 155 23.72 -6.43 -2.01
N THR A 156 24.63 -7.33 -2.38
CA THR A 156 25.05 -7.54 -3.78
C THR A 156 24.06 -8.40 -4.57
N ASN A 157 24.11 -8.32 -5.91
CA ASN A 157 23.35 -9.16 -6.84
C ASN A 157 21.81 -8.98 -6.82
N LEU A 158 21.35 -7.76 -6.55
CA LEU A 158 19.95 -7.38 -6.72
C LEU A 158 19.61 -7.33 -8.22
N GLY A 159 19.07 -8.43 -8.76
CA GLY A 159 18.43 -8.45 -10.08
C GLY A 159 17.30 -7.40 -10.19
N PRO A 160 16.71 -7.21 -11.39
CA PRO A 160 15.65 -6.20 -11.59
C PRO A 160 14.50 -6.38 -10.58
N ALA A 161 14.04 -5.27 -10.00
CA ALA A 161 12.88 -5.28 -9.13
C ALA A 161 11.62 -5.57 -9.97
N LYS A 162 10.82 -6.55 -9.58
CA LYS A 162 9.60 -6.88 -10.32
C LYS A 162 8.49 -5.92 -9.91
N LEU A 163 7.81 -5.30 -10.85
CA LEU A 163 6.66 -4.43 -10.58
C LEU A 163 5.42 -4.96 -11.28
N PHE A 164 4.44 -5.38 -10.49
CA PHE A 164 3.18 -5.93 -10.96
C PHE A 164 2.10 -4.85 -11.03
N CYS A 165 1.34 -4.86 -12.12
CA CYS A 165 0.21 -3.97 -12.36
C CYS A 165 -0.91 -4.75 -13.03
N ASP A 166 -2.16 -4.46 -12.66
CA ASP A 166 -3.35 -5.10 -13.20
C ASP A 166 -3.97 -4.35 -14.39
N ASN A 167 -3.32 -3.29 -14.86
CA ASN A 167 -3.79 -2.50 -15.98
C ASN A 167 -2.86 -2.64 -17.19
N GLN A 168 -3.33 -3.40 -18.18
CA GLN A 168 -2.60 -3.64 -19.43
C GLN A 168 -2.30 -2.34 -20.18
N VAL A 169 -3.20 -1.35 -20.15
CA VAL A 169 -2.97 -0.06 -20.82
C VAL A 169 -1.80 0.67 -20.16
N ALA A 170 -1.72 0.66 -18.83
CA ALA A 170 -0.59 1.25 -18.10
C ALA A 170 0.73 0.55 -18.45
N LEU A 171 0.74 -0.78 -18.52
CA LEU A 171 1.91 -1.56 -18.94
C LEU A 171 2.33 -1.27 -20.38
N HIS A 172 1.37 -1.14 -21.31
CA HIS A 172 1.67 -0.74 -22.68
C HIS A 172 2.28 0.67 -22.78
N ILE A 173 1.81 1.61 -21.95
CA ILE A 173 2.41 2.96 -21.87
C ILE A 173 3.84 2.89 -21.32
N ALA A 174 4.12 1.98 -20.39
CA ALA A 174 5.47 1.79 -19.84
C ALA A 174 6.42 1.13 -20.85
N ALA A 175 5.94 0.16 -21.62
CA ALA A 175 6.76 -0.55 -22.61
C ALA A 175 7.05 0.26 -23.88
N ASN A 176 6.16 1.18 -24.27
CA ASN A 176 6.28 1.90 -25.53
C ASN A 176 6.94 3.29 -25.34
N PRO A 177 8.16 3.54 -25.88
CA PRO A 177 8.82 4.84 -25.77
C PRO A 177 8.14 5.94 -26.59
N VAL A 178 7.28 5.59 -27.56
CA VAL A 178 6.63 6.56 -28.44
C VAL A 178 5.66 7.42 -27.65
N TYR A 179 5.96 8.71 -27.61
CA TYR A 179 5.15 9.73 -26.97
C TYR A 179 3.81 9.88 -27.69
N ARG A 180 2.69 9.73 -26.96
CA ARG A 180 1.35 10.03 -27.48
C ARG A 180 0.88 11.37 -26.91
N LYS A 181 0.27 12.22 -27.75
CA LYS A 181 -0.35 13.50 -27.33
C LYS A 181 -1.31 13.37 -26.13
N ARG A 182 -1.80 12.16 -25.83
CA ARG A 182 -2.72 11.86 -24.72
C ARG A 182 -2.06 11.62 -23.36
N THR A 183 -0.73 11.61 -23.24
CA THR A 183 -0.01 11.37 -21.97
C THR A 183 0.81 12.58 -21.48
N LYS A 184 0.67 13.76 -22.10
CA LYS A 184 1.44 14.97 -21.74
C LYS A 184 1.33 15.32 -20.26
N HIS A 185 0.15 15.16 -19.68
CA HIS A 185 -0.15 15.51 -18.29
C HIS A 185 0.36 14.49 -17.25
N ILE A 186 1.02 13.41 -17.69
CA ILE A 186 1.75 12.44 -16.87
C ILE A 186 3.17 12.20 -17.40
N GLU A 187 3.71 13.13 -18.18
CA GLU A 187 4.99 12.97 -18.88
C GLU A 187 6.15 12.69 -17.92
N SER A 188 6.24 13.40 -16.80
CA SER A 188 7.26 13.15 -15.78
C SER A 188 7.16 11.74 -15.19
N ASP A 189 5.95 11.28 -14.88
CA ASP A 189 5.71 9.92 -14.38
C ASP A 189 6.16 8.87 -15.42
N CYS A 190 5.85 9.10 -16.70
CA CYS A 190 6.26 8.26 -17.82
C CYS A 190 7.78 8.18 -17.96
N HIS A 191 8.48 9.31 -17.85
CA HIS A 191 9.94 9.35 -17.93
C HIS A 191 10.57 8.54 -16.80
N VAL A 192 10.13 8.76 -15.56
CA VAL A 192 10.66 8.05 -14.38
C VAL A 192 10.51 6.54 -14.53
N VAL A 193 9.31 6.04 -14.88
CA VAL A 193 9.08 4.60 -15.04
C VAL A 193 9.94 4.02 -16.17
N ARG A 194 9.93 4.65 -17.34
CA ARG A 194 10.64 4.14 -18.52
C ARG A 194 12.15 4.13 -18.35
N GLU A 195 12.72 5.18 -17.78
CA GLU A 195 14.16 5.27 -17.54
C GLU A 195 14.64 4.10 -16.66
N LYS A 196 13.89 3.77 -15.60
CA LYS A 196 14.24 2.67 -14.69
C LYS A 196 14.03 1.29 -15.32
N ILE A 197 13.08 1.14 -16.22
CA ILE A 197 12.91 -0.08 -17.03
C ILE A 197 14.06 -0.25 -18.01
N GLN A 198 14.41 0.80 -18.75
CA GLN A 198 15.51 0.79 -19.74
C GLN A 198 16.87 0.56 -19.07
N ALA A 199 17.07 1.09 -17.87
CA ALA A 199 18.26 0.83 -17.06
C ALA A 199 18.32 -0.60 -16.49
N GLY A 200 17.32 -1.45 -16.75
CA GLY A 200 17.25 -2.82 -16.22
C GLY A 200 17.08 -2.89 -14.70
N GLN A 201 16.66 -1.79 -14.06
CA GLN A 201 16.48 -1.73 -12.61
C GLN A 201 15.10 -2.24 -12.20
N ILE A 202 14.11 -2.11 -13.08
CA ILE A 202 12.73 -2.54 -12.86
C ILE A 202 12.25 -3.37 -14.06
N ALA A 203 11.55 -4.45 -13.77
CA ALA A 203 10.88 -5.28 -14.77
C ALA A 203 9.36 -5.30 -14.46
N THR A 204 8.54 -4.83 -15.39
CA THR A 204 7.09 -4.77 -15.21
C THR A 204 6.41 -6.07 -15.66
N SER A 205 5.34 -6.48 -15.00
CA SER A 205 4.56 -7.67 -15.38
C SER A 205 3.07 -7.50 -15.07
N PHE A 206 2.21 -8.15 -15.85
CA PHE A 206 0.78 -8.14 -15.64
C PHE A 206 0.36 -9.17 -14.59
N VAL A 207 -0.57 -8.79 -13.71
CA VAL A 207 -1.27 -9.71 -12.79
C VAL A 207 -2.76 -9.41 -12.85
N PRO A 208 -3.64 -10.39 -13.09
CA PRO A 208 -5.07 -10.16 -13.10
C PRO A 208 -5.59 -9.83 -11.69
N SER A 209 -6.47 -8.84 -11.60
CA SER A 209 -7.20 -8.55 -10.36
C SER A 209 -8.16 -9.71 -10.07
N VAL A 210 -8.23 -10.13 -8.80
CA VAL A 210 -9.24 -11.11 -8.35
C VAL A 210 -10.53 -10.33 -8.08
N SER A 211 -11.44 -10.34 -9.05
CA SER A 211 -12.81 -9.80 -8.92
C SER A 211 -13.72 -10.72 -8.13
#